data_AF-A0A3A0D5X6-F1
#
_entry.id   AF-A0A3A0D5X6-F1
#
_cell.length_a   1.000
_cell.length_b   1.000
_cell.length_c   1.000
_cell.angle_alpha   90.00
_cell.angle_beta   90.00
_cell.angle_gamma   90.00
#
_symmetry.space_group_name_H-M   'P 1'
#
loop_
_entity.id
_entity.type
_entity.pdbx_description
1 polymer ?
#
loop_
_entity_poly.entity_id
_entity_poly.type
_entity_poly.pdbx_seq_one_letter_code
_entity_poly.pdbx_strand_id
1 'polypeptide(L)'
;ATPSPNMRSLNQALLYPGMGLWETTNLSVGRGTDTPFEVLGAPWIDAQQFAAELNAAGLQGVRFVPIEFTPQQSKFKGEKCGGVNVIVVDRAEFEPVALGLELASTLRRLYPHDWQTKPANRLLINRRVYEAILDGKDRKQMQSLFAADLEEFLKRREKFLIYEE
;
A
#
# COMPACT_ATOMS: atom_id res chain seq x y z
N ALA A 1 -0.52 25.54 2.80
CA ALA A 1 0.82 25.03 2.41
C ALA A 1 0.73 23.51 2.27
N THR A 2 1.50 22.91 1.37
CA THR A 2 1.59 21.45 1.28
C THR A 2 2.32 20.90 2.51
N PRO A 3 1.76 19.90 3.21
CA PRO A 3 2.35 19.40 4.46
C PRO A 3 3.69 18.67 4.26
N SER A 4 4.01 18.25 3.04
CA SER A 4 5.30 17.65 2.68
C SER A 4 5.58 17.80 1.18
N PRO A 5 6.85 17.85 0.73
CA PRO A 5 7.20 17.92 -0.69
C PRO A 5 6.65 16.78 -1.54
N ASN A 6 6.28 15.64 -0.94
CA ASN A 6 5.67 14.50 -1.61
C ASN A 6 4.20 14.26 -1.19
N MET A 7 3.59 15.22 -0.49
CA MET A 7 2.19 15.21 -0.09
C MET A 7 1.52 16.48 -0.61
N ARG A 8 1.15 16.43 -1.88
CA ARG A 8 0.71 17.58 -2.69
C ARG A 8 -0.80 17.57 -2.97
N SER A 9 -1.47 16.45 -2.77
CA SER A 9 -2.91 16.31 -3.02
C SER A 9 -3.62 15.52 -1.90
N LEU A 10 -4.93 15.68 -1.82
CA LEU A 10 -5.77 14.87 -0.92
C LEU A 10 -5.72 13.38 -1.28
N ASN A 11 -5.63 13.05 -2.57
CA ASN A 11 -5.49 11.65 -3.01
C ASN A 11 -4.22 11.02 -2.45
N GLN A 12 -3.10 11.75 -2.44
CA GLN A 12 -1.85 11.26 -1.85
C GLN A 12 -2.00 11.06 -0.34
N ALA A 13 -2.72 11.94 0.34
CA ALA A 13 -2.96 11.82 1.78
C ALA A 13 -3.81 10.58 2.10
N LEU A 14 -4.80 10.27 1.25
CA LEU A 14 -5.62 9.07 1.38
C LEU A 14 -4.82 7.79 1.14
N LEU A 15 -3.98 7.75 0.11
CA LEU A 15 -3.24 6.56 -0.30
C LEU A 15 -2.03 6.26 0.60
N TYR A 16 -1.44 7.28 1.22
CA TYR A 16 -0.20 7.17 1.99
C TYR A 16 -0.21 6.10 3.10
N PRO A 17 -1.26 5.93 3.92
CA PRO A 17 -1.25 4.90 4.96
C PRO A 17 -1.19 3.47 4.42
N GLY A 18 -1.60 3.23 3.17
CA GLY A 18 -1.48 1.93 2.51
C GLY A 18 -0.19 1.78 1.71
N MET A 19 0.12 2.78 0.89
CA MET A 19 1.26 2.78 -0.03
C MET A 19 2.59 2.98 0.69
N GLY A 20 2.59 3.87 1.69
CA GLY A 20 3.76 4.23 2.49
C GLY A 20 4.30 3.09 3.33
N LEU A 21 3.47 2.10 3.72
CA LEU A 21 3.92 0.92 4.48
C LEU A 21 5.10 0.22 3.80
N TRP A 22 5.11 0.19 2.46
CA TRP A 22 6.06 -0.56 1.67
C TRP A 22 7.24 0.25 1.16
N GLU A 23 7.31 1.56 1.46
CA GLU A 23 8.37 2.44 0.94
C GLU A 23 9.78 2.09 1.44
N THR A 24 9.85 1.35 2.55
CA THR A 24 11.12 0.88 3.13
C THR A 24 11.65 -0.39 2.46
N THR A 25 10.82 -1.05 1.66
CA THR A 25 11.18 -2.26 0.88
C THR A 25 11.90 -1.88 -0.42
N ASN A 26 12.15 -2.86 -1.29
CA ASN A 26 12.69 -2.64 -2.62
C ASN A 26 11.59 -2.31 -3.65
N LEU A 27 10.67 -1.41 -3.29
CA LEU A 27 9.61 -0.91 -4.16
C LEU A 27 9.77 0.60 -4.36
N SER A 28 9.50 1.08 -5.57
CA SER A 28 9.28 2.50 -5.81
C SER A 28 7.83 2.84 -5.51
N VAL A 29 7.62 3.83 -4.66
CA VAL A 29 6.29 4.42 -4.36
C VAL A 29 6.07 5.74 -5.12
N GLY A 30 6.70 5.89 -6.29
CA GLY A 30 6.52 7.07 -7.14
C GLY A 30 7.25 8.34 -6.72
N ARG A 31 8.19 8.27 -5.76
CA ARG A 31 9.01 9.43 -5.39
C ARG A 31 9.81 9.91 -6.60
N GLY A 32 9.76 11.21 -6.89
CA GLY A 32 10.37 11.78 -8.09
C GLY A 32 9.53 11.62 -9.37
N THR A 33 8.27 11.21 -9.27
CA THR A 33 7.26 11.35 -10.33
C THR A 33 6.31 12.51 -10.00
N ASP A 34 5.40 12.84 -10.92
CA ASP A 34 4.36 13.86 -10.67
C ASP A 34 3.33 13.40 -9.62
N THR A 35 3.21 12.09 -9.41
CA THR A 35 2.17 11.46 -8.58
C THR A 35 2.76 10.50 -7.52
N PRO A 36 3.59 11.00 -6.57
CA PRO A 36 4.13 10.18 -5.49
C PRO A 36 3.01 9.56 -4.64
N PHE A 37 3.19 8.31 -4.21
CA PHE A 37 2.21 7.50 -3.48
C PHE A 37 0.92 7.16 -4.24
N GLU A 38 0.77 7.61 -5.48
CA GLU A 38 -0.31 7.15 -6.36
C GLU A 38 0.16 6.00 -7.23
N VAL A 39 1.48 5.78 -7.33
CA VAL A 39 2.07 4.67 -8.09
C VAL A 39 2.93 3.78 -7.20
N LEU A 40 2.94 2.48 -7.50
CA LEU A 40 3.83 1.49 -6.90
C LEU A 40 4.38 0.55 -7.97
N GLY A 41 5.69 0.34 -7.97
CA GLY A 41 6.32 -0.52 -8.96
C GLY A 41 7.77 -0.87 -8.67
N ALA A 42 8.30 -1.77 -9.49
CA ALA A 42 9.70 -2.17 -9.51
C ALA A 42 10.07 -2.76 -10.90
N PRO A 43 11.36 -2.88 -11.23
CA PRO A 43 11.81 -3.41 -12.53
C PRO A 43 11.39 -4.86 -12.80
N TRP A 44 11.16 -5.63 -11.74
CA TRP A 44 10.77 -7.04 -11.78
C TRP A 44 9.25 -7.28 -11.80
N ILE A 45 8.44 -6.20 -11.77
CA ILE A 45 6.97 -6.33 -11.79
C ILE A 45 6.46 -6.34 -13.23
N ASP A 46 5.66 -7.36 -13.55
CA ASP A 46 4.79 -7.35 -14.73
C ASP A 46 3.55 -6.49 -14.42
N ALA A 47 3.44 -5.34 -15.06
CA ALA A 47 2.39 -4.37 -14.79
C ALA A 47 0.99 -4.94 -15.06
N GLN A 48 0.81 -5.69 -16.14
CA GLN A 48 -0.49 -6.21 -16.55
C GLN A 48 -0.97 -7.29 -15.58
N GLN A 49 -0.10 -8.26 -15.28
CA GLN A 49 -0.43 -9.33 -14.34
C GLN A 49 -0.72 -8.75 -12.95
N PHE A 50 0.12 -7.83 -12.47
CA PHE A 50 -0.04 -7.26 -11.14
C PHE A 50 -1.35 -6.46 -11.00
N ALA A 51 -1.68 -5.62 -12.00
CA ALA A 51 -2.94 -4.88 -11.99
C ALA A 51 -4.17 -5.80 -12.09
N ALA A 52 -4.11 -6.86 -12.91
CA ALA A 52 -5.21 -7.82 -13.05
C ALA A 52 -5.51 -8.52 -11.73
N GLU A 53 -4.48 -8.99 -11.02
CA GLU A 53 -4.59 -9.66 -9.73
C GLU A 53 -5.15 -8.74 -8.63
N LEU A 54 -4.67 -7.48 -8.58
CA LEU A 54 -5.18 -6.49 -7.62
C LEU A 54 -6.64 -6.11 -7.89
N ASN A 55 -7.05 -5.97 -9.16
CA ASN A 55 -8.46 -5.70 -9.49
C ASN A 55 -9.35 -6.92 -9.19
N ALA A 56 -8.85 -8.15 -9.39
CA ALA A 56 -9.58 -9.37 -9.07
C ALA A 56 -9.82 -9.55 -7.56
N ALA A 57 -8.98 -8.95 -6.71
CA ALA A 57 -9.14 -8.98 -5.25
C ALA A 57 -10.38 -8.22 -4.73
N GLY A 58 -11.01 -7.38 -5.57
CA GLY A 58 -12.31 -6.76 -5.26
C GLY A 58 -12.28 -5.76 -4.11
N LEU A 59 -11.20 -4.98 -3.99
CA LEU A 59 -11.16 -3.85 -3.06
C LEU A 59 -12.18 -2.78 -3.47
N GLN A 60 -12.92 -2.27 -2.48
CA GLN A 60 -13.91 -1.21 -2.69
C GLN A 60 -13.22 0.16 -2.77
N GLY A 61 -13.86 1.10 -3.47
CA GLY A 61 -13.37 2.47 -3.63
C GLY A 61 -12.05 2.65 -4.39
N VAL A 62 -11.44 1.60 -4.95
CA VAL A 62 -10.13 1.67 -5.64
C VAL A 62 -10.08 0.85 -6.93
N ARG A 63 -9.30 1.32 -7.90
CA ARG A 63 -8.95 0.62 -9.14
C ARG A 63 -7.46 0.70 -9.43
N PHE A 64 -6.95 -0.32 -10.09
CA PHE A 64 -5.53 -0.44 -10.42
C PHE A 64 -5.34 -0.38 -11.93
N VAL A 65 -4.56 0.60 -12.41
CA VAL A 65 -4.22 0.73 -13.82
C VAL A 65 -2.77 0.28 -14.01
N PRO A 66 -2.48 -0.67 -14.91
CA PRO A 66 -1.11 -1.08 -15.18
C PRO A 66 -0.34 0.08 -15.81
N ILE A 67 0.86 0.35 -15.32
CA ILE A 67 1.73 1.40 -15.85
C ILE A 67 3.18 0.92 -15.96
N GLU A 68 3.92 1.61 -16.83
CA GLU A 68 5.38 1.61 -16.81
C GLU A 68 5.84 3.03 -16.47
N PHE A 69 6.84 3.17 -15.60
CA PHE A 69 7.38 4.47 -15.22
C PHE A 69 8.85 4.39 -14.86
N THR A 70 9.56 5.50 -14.97
CA THR A 70 10.98 5.61 -14.60
C THR A 70 11.11 6.62 -13.46
N PRO A 71 11.37 6.18 -12.22
CA PRO A 71 11.57 7.08 -11.09
C PRO A 71 12.75 8.03 -11.32
N GLN A 72 12.59 9.31 -10.97
CA GLN A 72 13.69 10.29 -11.06
C GLN A 72 14.48 10.40 -9.74
N GLN A 73 13.99 9.80 -8.66
CA GLN A 73 14.58 9.87 -7.33
C GLN A 73 14.39 8.55 -6.57
N SER A 74 15.18 8.35 -5.50
CA SER A 74 15.04 7.21 -4.58
C SER A 74 15.22 5.85 -5.26
N LYS A 75 14.33 4.88 -4.98
CA LYS A 75 14.39 3.50 -5.46
C LYS A 75 14.25 3.43 -6.99
N PHE A 76 15.14 2.65 -7.61
CA PHE A 76 15.16 2.41 -9.06
C PHE A 76 15.28 3.69 -9.90
N LYS A 77 16.01 4.69 -9.41
CA LYS A 77 16.25 5.94 -10.14
C LYS A 77 16.86 5.64 -11.52
N GLY A 78 16.20 6.11 -12.58
CA GLY A 78 16.64 5.93 -13.96
C GLY A 78 16.38 4.55 -14.56
N GLU A 79 15.74 3.65 -13.80
CA GLU A 79 15.42 2.29 -14.25
C GLU A 79 13.92 2.16 -14.54
N LYS A 80 13.58 1.50 -15.65
CA LYS A 80 12.19 1.28 -16.04
C LYS A 80 11.52 0.31 -15.08
N CYS A 81 10.42 0.72 -14.46
CA CYS A 81 9.62 -0.07 -13.55
C CYS A 81 8.28 -0.42 -14.18
N GLY A 82 7.84 -1.66 -14.04
CA GLY A 82 6.42 -2.02 -14.17
C GLY A 82 5.71 -1.83 -12.83
N GLY A 83 4.40 -1.62 -12.86
CA GLY A 83 3.63 -1.41 -11.63
C GLY A 83 2.19 -0.99 -11.88
N VAL A 84 1.61 -0.34 -10.88
CA VAL A 84 0.24 0.16 -10.92
C VAL A 84 0.15 1.62 -10.54
N ASN A 85 -0.75 2.34 -11.21
CA ASN A 85 -1.35 3.57 -10.72
C ASN A 85 -2.63 3.22 -9.95
N VAL A 86 -2.75 3.71 -8.73
CA VAL A 86 -3.83 3.43 -7.80
C VAL A 86 -4.82 4.59 -7.84
N ILE A 87 -6.00 4.33 -8.41
CA ILE A 87 -7.04 5.35 -8.59
C ILE A 87 -8.12 5.12 -7.54
N VAL A 88 -8.28 6.08 -6.63
CA VAL A 88 -9.41 6.11 -5.70
C VAL A 88 -10.66 6.58 -6.46
N VAL A 89 -11.64 5.69 -6.61
CA VAL A 89 -12.89 5.92 -7.34
C VAL A 89 -14.06 6.25 -6.41
N ASP A 90 -14.02 5.80 -5.16
CA ASP A 90 -14.96 6.18 -4.12
C ASP A 90 -14.20 6.33 -2.79
N ARG A 91 -14.25 7.53 -2.19
CA ARG A 91 -13.53 7.83 -0.94
C ARG A 91 -14.26 7.31 0.29
N ALA A 92 -15.58 7.15 0.24
CA ALA A 92 -16.37 6.67 1.37
C ALA A 92 -16.14 5.18 1.63
N GLU A 93 -15.84 4.41 0.58
CA GLU A 93 -15.59 2.97 0.65
C GLU A 93 -14.09 2.61 0.68
N PHE A 94 -13.20 3.58 0.50
CA PHE A 94 -11.77 3.31 0.38
C PHE A 94 -11.10 3.09 1.74
N GLU A 95 -10.53 1.90 1.91
CA GLU A 95 -9.75 1.54 3.10
C GLU A 95 -8.23 1.47 2.79
N PRO A 96 -7.41 2.43 3.26
CA PRO A 96 -6.00 2.46 2.90
C PRO A 96 -5.18 1.32 3.50
N VAL A 97 -5.52 0.85 4.70
CA VAL A 97 -4.84 -0.32 5.31
C VAL A 97 -5.16 -1.59 4.52
N ALA A 98 -6.41 -1.75 4.07
CA ALA A 98 -6.81 -2.88 3.22
C ALA A 98 -6.03 -2.88 1.90
N LEU A 99 -5.85 -1.71 1.26
CA LEU A 99 -4.97 -1.55 0.11
C LEU A 99 -3.54 -2.01 0.41
N GLY A 100 -2.95 -1.54 1.51
CA GLY A 100 -1.59 -1.92 1.91
C GLY A 100 -1.44 -3.44 2.02
N LEU A 101 -2.35 -4.10 2.75
CA LEU A 101 -2.33 -5.55 2.95
C LEU A 101 -2.52 -6.34 1.64
N GLU A 102 -3.40 -5.88 0.75
CA GLU A 102 -3.62 -6.52 -0.56
C GLU A 102 -2.38 -6.45 -1.45
N LEU A 103 -1.70 -5.30 -1.47
CA LEU A 103 -0.42 -5.13 -2.17
C LEU A 103 0.60 -6.13 -1.65
N ALA A 104 0.77 -6.25 -0.33
CA ALA A 104 1.71 -7.20 0.26
C ALA A 104 1.37 -8.67 -0.06
N SER A 105 0.10 -9.05 0.03
CA SER A 105 -0.34 -10.41 -0.30
C SER A 105 -0.07 -10.75 -1.76
N THR A 106 -0.43 -9.84 -2.66
CA THR A 106 -0.23 -10.02 -4.11
C THR A 106 1.24 -10.04 -4.48
N LEU A 107 2.05 -9.13 -3.94
CA LEU A 107 3.50 -9.11 -4.15
C LEU A 107 4.17 -10.39 -3.64
N ARG A 108 3.78 -10.88 -2.46
CA ARG A 108 4.32 -12.12 -1.91
C ARG A 108 4.02 -13.30 -2.82
N ARG A 109 2.81 -13.37 -3.36
CA ARG A 109 2.35 -14.46 -4.21
C ARG A 109 3.00 -14.45 -5.59
N LEU A 110 3.07 -13.30 -6.24
CA LEU A 110 3.60 -13.18 -7.60
C LEU A 110 5.13 -13.11 -7.65
N TYR A 111 5.75 -12.49 -6.65
CA TYR A 111 7.18 -12.17 -6.65
C TYR A 111 7.88 -12.61 -5.34
N PRO A 112 7.77 -13.88 -4.92
CA PRO A 112 8.26 -14.34 -3.61
C PRO A 112 9.78 -14.27 -3.46
N HIS A 113 10.53 -14.25 -4.56
CA HIS A 113 11.99 -14.20 -4.59
C HIS A 113 12.54 -12.78 -4.81
N ASP A 114 11.82 -11.93 -5.55
CA ASP A 114 12.26 -10.57 -5.87
C ASP A 114 11.89 -9.56 -4.78
N TRP A 115 10.73 -9.72 -4.13
CA TRP A 115 10.31 -8.79 -3.10
C TRP A 115 11.09 -8.98 -1.79
N GLN A 116 11.87 -7.97 -1.42
CA GLN A 116 12.69 -7.97 -0.21
C GLN A 116 11.84 -7.53 0.99
N THR A 117 11.31 -8.52 1.71
CA THR A 117 10.39 -8.32 2.84
C THR A 117 11.06 -7.99 4.16
N LYS A 118 12.37 -8.20 4.32
CA LYS A 118 13.11 -7.92 5.58
C LYS A 118 12.77 -6.56 6.23
N PRO A 119 12.70 -5.43 5.49
CA PRO A 119 12.32 -4.15 6.08
C PRO A 119 10.81 -3.91 6.22
N ALA A 120 9.94 -4.80 5.74
CA ALA A 120 8.49 -4.56 5.67
C ALA A 120 7.86 -4.31 7.05
N ASN A 121 8.39 -4.91 8.13
CA ASN A 121 7.88 -4.65 9.48
C ASN A 121 8.34 -3.31 10.09
N ARG A 122 9.18 -2.53 9.41
CA ARG A 122 9.72 -1.26 9.93
C ARG A 122 8.63 -0.21 10.13
N LEU A 123 7.68 -0.13 9.21
CA LEU A 123 6.54 0.80 9.29
C LEU A 123 5.24 0.10 9.67
N LEU A 124 5.09 -1.18 9.31
CA LEU A 124 3.93 -1.97 9.72
C LEU A 124 3.86 -2.14 11.24
N ILE A 125 5.01 -2.35 11.90
CA ILE A 125 5.15 -2.47 13.37
C ILE A 125 4.11 -3.46 13.95
N ASN A 126 3.85 -4.54 13.23
CA ASN A 126 2.94 -5.59 13.65
C ASN A 126 3.52 -6.94 13.24
N ARG A 127 4.22 -7.58 14.19
CA ARG A 127 4.93 -8.82 13.95
C ARG A 127 4.01 -9.95 13.46
N ARG A 128 2.79 -10.05 14.01
CA ARG A 128 1.81 -11.08 13.61
C ARG A 128 1.40 -10.91 12.14
N VAL A 129 1.10 -9.69 11.72
CA VAL A 129 0.76 -9.39 10.32
C VAL A 129 1.98 -9.59 9.41
N TYR A 130 3.18 -9.18 9.86
CA TYR A 130 4.40 -9.41 9.10
C TYR A 130 4.67 -10.90 8.85
N GLU A 131 4.55 -11.74 9.87
CA GLU A 131 4.70 -13.20 9.74
C GLU A 131 3.64 -13.78 8.79
N ALA A 132 2.38 -13.32 8.89
CA ALA A 132 1.32 -13.71 7.97
C ALA A 132 1.59 -13.31 6.51
N ILE A 133 2.21 -12.15 6.26
CA ILE A 133 2.70 -11.76 4.93
C ILE A 133 3.72 -12.77 4.43
N LEU A 134 4.70 -13.16 5.26
CA LEU A 134 5.74 -14.12 4.85
C LEU A 134 5.15 -15.50 4.50
N ASP A 135 4.11 -15.90 5.23
CA ASP A 135 3.35 -17.14 5.03
C ASP A 135 2.36 -17.08 3.86
N GLY A 136 2.27 -15.95 3.16
CA GLY A 136 1.39 -15.79 1.99
C GLY A 136 -0.09 -15.75 2.33
N LYS A 137 -0.46 -15.29 3.53
CA LYS A 137 -1.86 -15.12 3.92
C LYS A 137 -2.54 -14.05 3.06
N ASP A 138 -3.84 -14.21 2.88
CA ASP A 138 -4.67 -13.22 2.19
C ASP A 138 -4.97 -12.01 3.11
N ARG A 139 -5.49 -10.95 2.50
CA ARG A 139 -5.87 -9.71 3.21
C ARG A 139 -6.81 -9.95 4.39
N LYS A 140 -7.85 -10.78 4.24
CA LYS A 140 -8.86 -11.01 5.28
C LYS A 140 -8.26 -11.74 6.47
N GLN A 141 -7.43 -12.74 6.19
CA GLN A 141 -6.65 -13.44 7.21
C GLN A 141 -5.76 -12.46 7.97
N MET A 142 -5.03 -11.59 7.28
CA MET A 142 -4.21 -10.57 7.93
C MET A 142 -5.02 -9.56 8.76
N GLN A 143 -6.18 -9.10 8.27
CA GLN A 143 -7.07 -8.19 8.99
C GLN A 143 -7.57 -8.79 10.31
N SER A 144 -7.90 -10.09 10.31
CA SER A 144 -8.36 -10.78 11.52
C SER A 144 -7.33 -10.76 12.67
N LEU A 145 -6.03 -10.64 12.38
CA LEU A 145 -4.96 -10.67 13.38
C LEU A 145 -4.89 -9.44 14.28
N PHE A 146 -5.49 -8.32 13.85
CA PHE A 146 -5.52 -7.07 14.61
C PHE A 146 -6.94 -6.53 14.83
N ALA A 147 -7.98 -7.27 14.43
CA ALA A 147 -9.37 -6.84 14.59
C ALA A 147 -9.73 -6.55 16.05
N ALA A 148 -9.32 -7.42 16.98
CA ALA A 148 -9.54 -7.21 18.41
C ALA A 148 -8.81 -5.97 18.95
N ASP A 149 -7.56 -5.74 18.54
CA ASP A 149 -6.78 -4.57 18.97
C ASP A 149 -7.39 -3.26 18.41
N LEU A 150 -7.93 -3.32 17.18
CA LEU A 150 -8.65 -2.21 16.57
C LEU A 150 -9.92 -1.89 17.36
N GLU A 151 -10.74 -2.89 17.68
CA GLU A 151 -11.93 -2.70 18.53
C GLU A 151 -11.60 -2.11 19.90
N GLU A 152 -10.51 -2.59 20.53
CA GLU A 152 -10.04 -2.03 21.80
C GLU A 152 -9.61 -0.56 21.64
N PHE A 153 -8.89 -0.23 20.57
CA PHE A 153 -8.48 1.13 20.26
C PHE A 153 -9.67 2.05 20.03
N LEU A 154 -10.68 1.59 19.28
CA LEU A 154 -11.93 2.32 19.03
C LEU A 154 -12.65 2.65 20.35
N LYS A 155 -12.82 1.66 21.23
CA LYS A 155 -13.41 1.88 22.56
C LYS A 155 -12.59 2.84 23.41
N ARG A 156 -11.25 2.76 23.34
CA ARG A 156 -10.36 3.63 24.12
C ARG A 156 -10.42 5.07 23.64
N ARG A 157 -10.53 5.32 22.32
CA ARG A 157 -10.54 6.69 21.75
C ARG A 157 -11.83 7.44 22.02
N GLU A 158 -12.96 6.76 22.25
CA GLU A 158 -14.27 7.37 22.52
C GLU A 158 -14.20 8.47 23.60
N LYS A 159 -13.43 8.24 24.67
CA LYS A 159 -13.25 9.19 25.79
C LYS A 159 -12.55 10.49 25.42
N PHE A 160 -11.96 10.56 24.22
CA PHE A 160 -11.13 11.66 23.76
C PHE A 160 -11.66 12.30 22.47
N LEU A 161 -12.82 11.88 21.96
CA LEU A 161 -13.42 12.45 20.75
C LEU A 161 -13.95 13.86 21.03
N ILE A 162 -13.63 14.79 20.12
CA ILE A 162 -14.12 16.18 20.14
C ILE A 162 -15.16 16.42 19.02
N TYR A 163 -15.32 15.45 18.13
CA TYR A 163 -16.31 15.41 17.05
C TYR A 163 -17.06 14.08 17.12
N GLU A 164 -18.29 14.04 16.59
CA GLU A 164 -19.06 12.79 16.46
C GLU A 164 -18.31 11.77 15.60
N GLU A 165 -18.57 10.49 15.88
CA GLU A 165 -17.97 9.35 15.17
C GLU A 165 -18.62 9.09 13.82
#